data_AF-A0A355DHA2-F1
#
_entry.id   AF-A0A355DHA2-F1
#
_cell.length_a   1.000
_cell.length_b   1.000
_cell.length_c   1.000
_cell.angle_alpha   90.00
_cell.angle_beta   90.00
_cell.angle_gamma   90.00
#
_symmetry.space_group_name_H-M   'P 1'
#
loop_
_entity.id
_entity.type
_entity.pdbx_description
1 polymer ?
#
loop_
_entity_poly.entity_id
_entity_poly.type
_entity_poly.pdbx_seq_one_letter_code
_entity_poly.pdbx_strand_id
1 'polypeptide(L)'
;RDFVLRSAFRPTYNMLANLISTRTREEALDLLARSFGQFQADRLHAEHGERLAAMRAEAAELRAGPGGGAREGSRSDGQRRLEGLERRIGWAEQRTPDTDLVSRMTDMEHVLAVRGLASGWSLTERGVPLTRIYNEAELLVVEALSEGLFDDLEPAGLAAVVSALTYRRRGPGDTPTIEVDGVPGRRLDDLAALADDLATLESSVGLPVPSPPDPGIADMIAGWVEGGSLGAVLDGVLTGGDFVRNVRLVSDLLGQLRKVAPAQVG
;
A
#
# COMPACT_ATOMS: atom_id res chain seq x y z
N ARG A 1 28.10 9.20 -13.36
CA ARG A 1 27.14 8.87 -12.29
C ARG A 1 26.09 8.01 -12.97
N ASP A 2 26.17 6.70 -12.80
CA ASP A 2 25.24 5.79 -13.47
C ASP A 2 23.94 5.78 -12.67
N PHE A 3 22.85 6.13 -13.34
CA PHE A 3 21.52 6.09 -12.74
C PHE A 3 21.08 4.62 -12.72
N VAL A 4 21.09 4.01 -11.53
CA VAL A 4 20.56 2.66 -11.34
C VAL A 4 19.04 2.72 -11.45
N LEU A 5 18.47 2.13 -12.50
CA LEU A 5 17.03 2.01 -12.69
C LEU A 5 16.46 1.05 -11.63
N ARG A 6 15.70 1.58 -10.68
CA ARG A 6 14.95 0.78 -9.70
C ARG A 6 13.53 0.58 -10.18
N SER A 7 13.04 -0.65 -10.11
CA SER A 7 11.62 -0.91 -10.38
C SER A 7 10.80 -0.26 -9.27
N ALA A 8 9.89 0.65 -9.66
CA ALA A 8 8.90 1.23 -8.75
C ALA A 8 7.58 0.41 -8.75
N PHE A 9 7.56 -0.72 -9.47
CA PHE A 9 6.37 -1.54 -9.62
C PHE A 9 5.95 -2.16 -8.29
N ARG A 10 4.70 -1.92 -7.91
CA ARG A 10 4.04 -2.57 -6.77
C ARG A 10 2.71 -3.15 -7.29
N PRO A 11 2.48 -4.47 -7.15
CA PRO A 11 1.18 -5.05 -7.45
C PRO A 11 0.07 -4.34 -6.68
N THR A 12 -1.05 -4.11 -7.35
CA THR A 12 -2.26 -3.50 -6.79
C THR A 12 -3.44 -4.47 -6.96
N TYR A 13 -4.52 -4.32 -6.19
CA TYR A 13 -5.72 -5.15 -6.31
C TYR A 13 -6.44 -4.97 -7.64
N ASN A 14 -6.46 -3.78 -8.25
CA ASN A 14 -6.96 -3.59 -9.62
C ASN A 14 -6.15 -4.41 -10.61
N MET A 15 -4.82 -4.40 -10.48
CA MET A 15 -3.97 -5.22 -11.32
C MET A 15 -4.27 -6.70 -11.13
N LEU A 16 -4.36 -7.18 -9.89
CA LEU A 16 -4.72 -8.56 -9.57
C LEU A 16 -6.10 -8.92 -10.15
N ALA A 17 -7.11 -8.07 -9.97
CA ALA A 17 -8.45 -8.27 -10.50
C ALA A 17 -8.44 -8.36 -12.04
N ASN A 18 -7.66 -7.51 -12.72
CA ASN A 18 -7.48 -7.57 -14.16
C ASN A 18 -6.75 -8.85 -14.59
N LEU A 19 -5.76 -9.33 -13.82
CA LEU A 19 -5.09 -10.61 -14.08
C LEU A 19 -6.06 -11.77 -13.95
N ILE A 20 -6.84 -11.83 -12.86
CA ILE A 20 -7.89 -12.85 -12.66
C ILE A 20 -8.90 -12.85 -13.81
N SER A 21 -9.26 -11.66 -14.33
CA SER A 21 -10.26 -11.52 -15.38
C SER A 21 -9.77 -11.88 -16.78
N THR A 22 -8.46 -11.86 -17.03
CA THR A 22 -7.91 -11.94 -18.41
C THR A 22 -6.93 -13.08 -18.63
N ARG A 23 -6.45 -13.73 -17.58
CA ARG A 23 -5.41 -14.77 -17.64
C ARG A 23 -5.73 -15.91 -16.68
N THR A 24 -5.20 -17.09 -16.98
CA THR A 24 -5.14 -18.17 -16.00
C THR A 24 -4.19 -17.82 -14.86
N ARG A 25 -4.33 -18.52 -13.72
CA ARG A 25 -3.45 -18.34 -12.57
C ARG A 25 -1.98 -18.57 -12.93
N GLU A 26 -1.70 -19.64 -13.67
CA GLU A 26 -0.34 -19.98 -14.11
C GLU A 26 0.27 -18.90 -15.00
N GLU A 27 -0.48 -18.39 -15.98
CA GLU A 27 0.00 -17.31 -16.86
C GLU A 27 0.28 -16.01 -16.10
N ALA A 28 -0.53 -15.69 -15.10
CA ALA A 28 -0.34 -14.47 -14.32
C ALA A 28 0.91 -14.56 -13.41
N LEU A 29 1.15 -15.74 -12.80
CA LEU A 29 2.35 -15.99 -12.01
C LEU A 29 3.60 -15.98 -12.89
N ASP A 30 3.56 -16.60 -14.07
CA ASP A 30 4.66 -16.58 -15.04
C ASP A 30 4.98 -15.16 -15.53
N LEU A 31 3.96 -14.34 -15.77
CA LEU A 31 4.13 -12.93 -16.14
C LEU A 31 4.83 -12.13 -15.04
N LEU A 32 4.43 -12.30 -13.77
CA LEU A 32 5.08 -11.62 -12.64
C LEU A 32 6.50 -12.11 -12.43
N ALA A 33 6.72 -13.42 -12.53
CA ALA A 33 8.05 -14.04 -12.38
C ALA A 33 9.05 -13.53 -13.42
N ARG A 34 8.59 -13.20 -14.63
CA ARG A 34 9.43 -12.64 -15.71
C ARG A 34 9.53 -11.12 -15.69
N SER A 35 8.86 -10.45 -14.75
CA SER A 35 8.84 -8.98 -14.70
C SER A 35 10.20 -8.41 -14.30
N PHE A 36 10.50 -7.20 -14.75
CA PHE A 36 11.72 -6.48 -14.36
C PHE A 36 11.80 -6.24 -12.83
N GLY A 37 10.64 -6.15 -12.17
CA GLY A 37 10.56 -6.08 -10.71
C GLY A 37 11.09 -7.37 -10.05
N GLN A 38 10.63 -8.54 -10.51
CA GLN A 38 11.12 -9.83 -10.02
C GLN A 38 12.60 -10.04 -10.36
N PHE A 39 13.05 -9.67 -11.56
CA PHE A 39 14.46 -9.77 -11.90
C PHE A 39 15.37 -8.95 -10.96
N GLN A 40 14.94 -7.73 -10.59
CA GLN A 40 15.69 -6.94 -9.60
C GLN A 40 15.60 -7.53 -8.20
N ALA A 41 14.45 -8.08 -7.81
CA ALA A 41 14.27 -8.79 -6.55
C ALA A 41 15.26 -9.96 -6.43
N ASP A 42 15.31 -10.83 -7.44
CA ASP A 42 16.18 -11.99 -7.47
C ASP A 42 17.65 -11.58 -7.39
N ARG A 43 18.03 -10.52 -8.12
CA ARG A 43 19.39 -9.97 -8.09
C ARG A 43 19.76 -9.41 -6.71
N LEU A 44 18.85 -8.69 -6.06
CA LEU A 44 19.05 -8.16 -4.71
C LEU A 44 19.14 -9.28 -3.67
N HIS A 45 18.33 -10.33 -3.81
CA HIS A 45 18.41 -11.53 -2.96
C HIS A 45 19.75 -12.24 -3.12
N ALA A 46 20.21 -12.42 -4.36
CA ALA A 46 21.52 -13.02 -4.65
C ALA A 46 22.67 -12.18 -4.05
N GLU A 47 22.69 -10.87 -4.29
CA GLU A 47 23.67 -9.94 -3.72
C GLU A 47 23.66 -9.95 -2.18
N HIS A 48 22.47 -10.01 -1.57
CA HIS A 48 22.31 -10.10 -0.13
C HIS A 48 22.83 -11.45 0.42
N GLY A 49 22.51 -12.56 -0.26
CA GLY A 49 22.97 -13.90 0.08
C GLY A 49 24.48 -14.05 0.00
N GLU A 50 25.10 -13.56 -1.07
CA GLU A 50 26.56 -13.52 -1.23
C GLU A 50 27.22 -12.70 -0.11
N ARG A 51 26.67 -11.53 0.20
CA ARG A 51 27.18 -10.67 1.27
C ARG A 51 27.08 -11.35 2.64
N LEU A 52 25.98 -12.04 2.91
CA LEU A 52 25.77 -12.80 4.15
C LEU A 52 26.75 -13.98 4.24
N ALA A 53 26.94 -14.72 3.15
CA ALA A 53 27.91 -15.80 3.07
C ALA A 53 29.35 -15.30 3.34
N ALA A 54 29.73 -14.16 2.76
CA ALA A 54 31.04 -13.54 3.00
C ALA A 54 31.22 -13.13 4.48
N MET A 55 30.21 -12.51 5.10
CA MET A 55 30.27 -12.15 6.52
C MET A 55 30.38 -13.40 7.42
N ARG A 56 29.67 -14.48 7.09
CA ARG A 56 29.75 -15.77 7.82
C ARG A 56 31.13 -16.42 7.67
N ALA A 57 31.72 -16.37 6.48
CA ALA A 57 33.07 -16.89 6.24
C ALA A 57 34.12 -16.13 7.06
N GLU A 58 34.06 -14.79 7.06
CA GLU A 58 34.95 -13.94 7.87
C GLU A 58 34.80 -14.23 9.37
N ALA A 59 33.56 -14.39 9.86
CA ALA A 59 33.31 -14.76 11.24
C ALA A 59 33.88 -16.15 11.59
N ALA A 60 33.79 -17.12 10.67
CA ALA A 60 34.36 -18.45 10.87
C ALA A 60 35.89 -18.43 10.96
N GLU A 61 36.56 -17.64 10.12
CA GLU A 61 38.02 -17.43 10.19
C GLU A 61 38.44 -16.82 11.54
N LEU A 62 37.72 -15.80 12.00
CA LEU A 62 38.00 -15.17 13.31
C LEU A 62 37.78 -16.14 14.48
N ARG A 63 36.78 -17.03 14.41
CA ARG A 63 36.55 -18.09 15.42
C ARG A 63 37.67 -19.14 15.42
N ALA A 64 38.19 -19.51 14.26
CA ALA A 64 39.32 -20.44 14.16
C ALA A 64 40.59 -19.87 14.82
N GLY A 65 40.69 -18.54 14.90
CA GLY A 65 41.77 -17.81 15.56
C GLY A 65 43.08 -17.86 14.79
N PRO A 66 44.07 -17.01 15.14
CA PRO A 66 45.39 -17.09 14.53
C PRO A 66 46.10 -18.36 15.02
N GLY A 67 46.61 -19.17 14.09
CA GLY A 67 47.53 -20.27 14.42
C GLY A 67 48.63 -19.80 15.39
N GLY A 68 48.97 -20.64 16.37
CA GLY A 68 49.70 -20.28 17.59
C GLY A 68 50.80 -19.22 17.41
N GLY A 69 50.60 -18.03 18.02
CA GLY A 69 51.58 -16.95 18.01
C GLY A 69 51.03 -15.52 18.22
N ALA A 70 49.71 -15.34 18.27
CA ALA A 70 49.12 -13.99 18.38
C ALA A 70 49.34 -13.32 19.76
N ARG A 71 49.73 -12.04 19.72
CA ARG A 71 49.80 -11.15 20.90
C ARG A 71 48.41 -10.96 21.51
N GLU A 72 48.35 -10.79 22.83
CA GLU A 72 47.09 -10.68 23.59
C GLU A 72 46.18 -9.53 23.12
N GLY A 73 46.73 -8.38 22.72
CA GLY A 73 45.96 -7.29 22.11
C GLY A 73 45.29 -7.67 20.78
N SER A 74 45.96 -8.47 19.94
CA SER A 74 45.41 -8.94 18.66
C SER A 74 44.26 -9.94 18.85
N ARG A 75 44.26 -10.69 19.96
CA ARG A 75 43.14 -11.58 20.31
C ARG A 75 41.92 -10.78 20.76
N SER A 76 42.12 -9.74 21.57
CA SER A 76 41.03 -8.85 22.02
C SER A 76 40.37 -8.10 20.87
N ASP A 77 41.16 -7.60 19.91
CA ASP A 77 40.63 -6.95 18.71
C ASP A 77 39.85 -7.90 17.80
N GLY A 78 40.35 -9.13 17.60
CA GLY A 78 39.65 -10.16 16.83
C GLY A 78 38.29 -10.53 17.44
N GLN A 79 38.25 -10.66 18.77
CA GLN A 79 37.02 -10.95 19.50
C GLN A 79 35.96 -9.85 19.34
N ARG A 80 36.34 -8.57 19.48
CA ARG A 80 35.43 -7.44 19.27
C ARG A 80 34.88 -7.39 17.84
N ARG A 81 35.72 -7.70 16.84
CA ARG A 81 35.32 -7.73 15.43
C ARG A 81 34.36 -8.88 15.15
N LEU A 82 34.60 -10.06 15.71
CA LEU A 82 33.71 -11.22 15.61
C LEU A 82 32.33 -10.89 16.17
N GLU A 83 32.25 -10.36 17.39
CA GLU A 83 30.98 -9.97 18.01
C GLU A 83 30.22 -8.92 17.18
N GLY A 84 30.95 -7.98 16.57
CA GLY A 84 30.38 -6.99 15.64
C GLY A 84 29.80 -7.62 14.38
N LEU A 85 30.50 -8.59 13.79
CA LEU A 85 30.04 -9.34 12.62
C LEU A 85 28.83 -10.23 12.95
N GLU A 86 28.85 -10.95 14.06
CA GLU A 86 27.74 -11.81 14.50
C GLU A 86 26.44 -11.01 14.69
N ARG A 87 26.53 -9.82 15.32
CA ARG A 87 25.37 -8.91 15.39
C ARG A 87 24.86 -8.53 14.01
N ARG A 88 25.75 -8.13 13.10
CA ARG A 88 25.37 -7.72 11.73
C ARG A 88 24.76 -8.87 10.92
N ILE A 89 25.29 -10.08 11.06
CA ILE A 89 24.76 -11.31 10.46
C ILE A 89 23.33 -11.54 10.96
N GLY A 90 23.10 -11.50 12.28
CA GLY A 90 21.75 -11.66 12.84
C GLY A 90 20.75 -10.60 12.34
N TRP A 91 21.18 -9.34 12.23
CA TRP A 91 20.36 -8.26 11.64
C TRP A 91 20.06 -8.46 10.15
N ALA A 92 21.02 -8.98 9.38
CA ALA A 92 20.85 -9.24 7.95
C ALA A 92 19.95 -10.47 7.70
N GLU A 93 20.08 -11.52 8.51
CA GLU A 93 19.25 -12.73 8.42
C GLU A 93 17.77 -12.46 8.67
N GLN A 94 17.44 -11.50 9.53
CA GLN A 94 16.07 -11.07 9.78
C GLN A 94 15.48 -10.21 8.64
N ARG A 95 16.31 -9.68 7.75
CA ARG A 95 15.88 -8.87 6.59
C ARG A 95 15.88 -9.76 5.35
N THR A 96 14.86 -10.59 5.19
CA THR A 96 14.55 -11.11 3.86
C THR A 96 14.00 -9.94 3.03
N PRO A 97 14.59 -9.61 1.87
CA PRO A 97 14.06 -8.55 1.02
C PRO A 97 12.61 -8.86 0.64
N ASP A 98 11.66 -8.02 1.07
CA ASP A 98 10.23 -8.09 0.72
C ASP A 98 10.04 -7.76 -0.77
N THR A 99 10.27 -8.75 -1.62
CA THR A 99 10.44 -8.52 -3.05
C THR A 99 9.95 -9.66 -3.92
N ASP A 100 9.41 -10.74 -3.36
CA ASP A 100 8.80 -11.79 -4.17
C ASP A 100 7.39 -11.37 -4.61
N LEU A 101 7.28 -10.93 -5.86
CA LEU A 101 6.01 -10.49 -6.45
C LEU A 101 4.99 -11.63 -6.53
N VAL A 102 5.48 -12.88 -6.62
CA VAL A 102 4.65 -14.08 -6.70
C VAL A 102 3.99 -14.37 -5.34
N SER A 103 4.77 -14.35 -4.25
CA SER A 103 4.22 -14.45 -2.89
C SER A 103 3.23 -13.32 -2.62
N ARG A 104 3.62 -12.07 -2.89
CA ARG A 104 2.73 -10.91 -2.72
C ARG A 104 1.41 -11.06 -3.47
N MET A 105 1.45 -11.55 -4.71
CA MET A 105 0.22 -11.82 -5.48
C MET A 105 -0.67 -12.85 -4.78
N THR A 106 -0.07 -13.92 -4.26
CA THR A 106 -0.77 -14.98 -3.55
C THR A 106 -1.40 -14.47 -2.25
N ASP A 107 -0.71 -13.60 -1.52
CA ASP A 107 -1.23 -12.96 -0.31
C ASP A 107 -2.41 -12.02 -0.64
N MET A 108 -2.30 -11.26 -1.73
CA MET A 108 -3.40 -10.42 -2.21
C MET A 108 -4.61 -11.25 -2.69
N GLU A 109 -4.38 -12.38 -3.36
CA GLU A 109 -5.43 -13.34 -3.71
C GLU A 109 -6.15 -13.86 -2.45
N HIS A 110 -5.40 -14.16 -1.39
CA HIS A 110 -5.95 -14.56 -0.10
C HIS A 110 -6.84 -13.47 0.52
N VAL A 111 -6.38 -12.20 0.52
CA VAL A 111 -7.20 -11.07 1.01
C VAL A 111 -8.51 -10.97 0.23
N LEU A 112 -8.47 -11.03 -1.11
CA LEU A 112 -9.69 -10.99 -1.93
C LEU A 112 -10.63 -12.16 -1.62
N ALA A 113 -10.10 -13.36 -1.37
CA ALA A 113 -10.90 -14.53 -1.01
C ALA A 113 -11.56 -14.38 0.36
N VAL A 114 -10.81 -13.94 1.39
CA VAL A 114 -11.35 -13.71 2.74
C VAL A 114 -12.45 -12.65 2.74
N ARG A 115 -12.29 -11.60 1.94
CA ARG A 115 -13.30 -10.55 1.79
C ARG A 115 -14.50 -10.93 0.89
N GLY A 116 -14.46 -12.10 0.27
CA GLY A 116 -15.50 -12.57 -0.65
C GLY A 116 -15.54 -11.80 -1.98
N LEU A 117 -14.45 -11.15 -2.36
CA LEU A 117 -14.25 -10.48 -3.64
C LEU A 117 -13.75 -11.45 -4.73
N ALA A 118 -13.19 -12.59 -4.32
CA ALA A 118 -12.80 -13.68 -5.21
C ALA A 118 -13.18 -15.04 -4.64
N SER A 119 -13.38 -16.03 -5.53
CA SER A 119 -13.57 -17.44 -5.18
C SER A 119 -12.68 -18.30 -6.07
N GLY A 120 -11.54 -18.72 -5.53
CA GLY A 120 -10.45 -19.26 -6.33
C GLY A 120 -9.96 -18.22 -7.34
N TRP A 121 -9.66 -18.65 -8.57
CA TRP A 121 -9.21 -17.76 -9.65
C TRP A 121 -10.36 -17.13 -10.43
N SER A 122 -11.32 -16.54 -9.73
CA SER A 122 -12.45 -15.83 -10.34
C SER A 122 -12.95 -14.74 -9.41
N LEU A 123 -13.26 -13.57 -9.96
CA LEU A 123 -13.87 -12.48 -9.20
C LEU A 123 -15.35 -12.77 -8.94
N THR A 124 -15.81 -12.46 -7.74
CA THR A 124 -17.24 -12.42 -7.43
C THR A 124 -17.86 -11.13 -7.99
N GLU A 125 -19.19 -11.02 -7.98
CA GLU A 125 -19.88 -9.77 -8.35
C GLU A 125 -19.38 -8.57 -7.54
N ARG A 126 -19.08 -8.76 -6.25
CA ARG A 126 -18.49 -7.73 -5.38
C ARG A 126 -17.05 -7.36 -5.78
N GLY A 127 -16.29 -8.31 -6.34
CA GLY A 127 -14.90 -8.08 -6.77
C GLY A 127 -14.73 -7.48 -8.16
N VAL A 128 -15.70 -7.65 -9.07
CA VAL A 128 -15.65 -7.11 -10.44
C VAL A 128 -15.35 -5.59 -10.50
N PRO A 129 -15.93 -4.74 -9.63
CA PRO A 129 -15.60 -3.31 -9.55
C PRO A 129 -14.10 -2.99 -9.46
N LEU A 130 -13.28 -3.84 -8.82
CA LEU A 130 -11.83 -3.63 -8.70
C LEU A 130 -11.17 -3.44 -10.06
N THR A 131 -11.69 -4.05 -11.13
CA THR A 131 -11.11 -3.93 -12.49
C THR A 131 -11.20 -2.52 -13.08
N ARG A 132 -12.07 -1.66 -12.53
CA ARG A 132 -12.38 -0.31 -13.06
C ARG A 132 -12.10 0.82 -12.08
N ILE A 133 -11.79 0.51 -10.82
CA ILE A 133 -11.30 1.49 -9.84
C ILE A 133 -9.78 1.59 -9.94
N TYR A 134 -9.29 2.81 -10.14
CA TYR A 134 -7.87 3.16 -10.23
C TYR A 134 -7.59 4.17 -9.12
N ASN A 135 -7.26 3.66 -7.94
CA ASN A 135 -6.98 4.45 -6.74
C ASN A 135 -6.01 3.68 -5.84
N GLU A 136 -5.20 4.37 -5.04
CA GLU A 136 -4.26 3.71 -4.10
C GLU A 136 -4.99 2.88 -3.01
N ALA A 137 -6.21 3.28 -2.66
CA ALA A 137 -7.10 2.64 -1.71
C ALA A 137 -8.25 1.89 -2.42
N GLU A 138 -8.01 1.33 -3.61
CA GLU A 138 -9.03 0.65 -4.43
C GLU A 138 -9.78 -0.49 -3.72
N LEU A 139 -9.12 -1.26 -2.84
CA LEU A 139 -9.80 -2.29 -2.03
C LEU A 139 -10.81 -1.65 -1.08
N LEU A 140 -10.40 -0.62 -0.35
CA LEU A 140 -11.28 0.15 0.55
C LEU A 140 -12.43 0.79 -0.23
N VAL A 141 -12.18 1.37 -1.40
CA VAL A 141 -13.22 1.96 -2.26
C VAL A 141 -14.28 0.92 -2.63
N VAL A 142 -13.88 -0.29 -3.02
CA VAL A 142 -14.82 -1.35 -3.45
C VAL A 142 -15.58 -1.96 -2.27
N GLU A 143 -14.93 -2.14 -1.13
CA GLU A 143 -15.61 -2.58 0.11
C GLU A 143 -16.61 -1.52 0.58
N ALA A 144 -16.23 -0.24 0.62
CA ALA A 144 -17.10 0.86 0.99
C ALA A 144 -18.32 0.99 0.07
N LEU A 145 -18.13 0.76 -1.24
CA LEU A 145 -19.23 0.71 -2.20
C LEU A 145 -20.16 -0.48 -1.92
N SER A 146 -19.60 -1.65 -1.57
CA SER A 146 -20.39 -2.84 -1.25
C SER A 146 -21.19 -2.70 0.05
N GLU A 147 -20.66 -1.95 1.02
CA GLU A 147 -21.30 -1.66 2.31
C GLU A 147 -22.28 -0.47 2.24
N GLY A 148 -22.46 0.14 1.06
CA GLY A 148 -23.37 1.26 0.87
C GLY A 148 -22.93 2.55 1.57
N LEU A 149 -21.63 2.72 1.80
CA LEU A 149 -21.10 3.91 2.49
C LEU A 149 -21.23 5.20 1.65
N PHE A 150 -21.48 5.06 0.35
CA PHE A 150 -21.75 6.17 -0.56
C PHE A 150 -23.24 6.45 -0.79
N ASP A 151 -24.12 5.66 -0.17
CA ASP A 151 -25.57 5.76 -0.34
C ASP A 151 -26.18 6.82 0.60
N ASP A 152 -27.31 7.39 0.16
CA ASP A 152 -28.10 8.39 0.89
C ASP A 152 -27.32 9.66 1.28
N LEU A 153 -26.31 10.01 0.48
CA LEU A 153 -25.54 11.24 0.63
C LEU A 153 -25.98 12.28 -0.40
N GLU A 154 -26.20 13.51 0.07
CA GLU A 154 -26.31 14.67 -0.82
C GLU A 154 -24.98 14.89 -1.57
N PRO A 155 -24.99 15.58 -2.74
CA PRO A 155 -23.79 15.73 -3.56
C PRO A 155 -22.55 16.27 -2.80
N ALA A 156 -22.73 17.23 -1.90
CA ALA A 156 -21.64 17.79 -1.09
C ALA A 156 -21.09 16.76 -0.10
N GLY A 157 -21.96 16.02 0.58
CA GLY A 157 -21.58 14.94 1.50
C GLY A 157 -20.86 13.80 0.80
N LEU A 158 -21.34 13.37 -0.37
CA LEU A 158 -20.68 12.34 -1.18
C LEU A 158 -19.27 12.78 -1.60
N ALA A 159 -19.12 14.02 -2.07
CA ALA A 159 -17.83 14.56 -2.47
C ALA A 159 -16.86 14.66 -1.27
N ALA A 160 -17.35 15.04 -0.09
CA ALA A 160 -16.58 15.09 1.14
C ALA A 160 -16.03 13.72 1.53
N VAL A 161 -16.89 12.69 1.55
CA VAL A 161 -16.50 11.30 1.85
C VAL A 161 -15.48 10.77 0.85
N VAL A 162 -15.72 10.98 -0.45
CA VAL A 162 -14.80 10.55 -1.52
C VAL A 162 -13.45 11.28 -1.46
N SER A 163 -13.43 12.53 -0.97
CA SER A 163 -12.18 13.27 -0.79
C SER A 163 -11.20 12.57 0.14
N ALA A 164 -11.68 11.87 1.17
CA ALA A 164 -10.83 11.15 2.11
C ALA A 164 -10.06 9.97 1.48
N LEU A 165 -10.59 9.43 0.38
CA LEU A 165 -9.97 8.32 -0.37
C LEU A 165 -8.93 8.80 -1.39
N THR A 166 -8.83 10.11 -1.62
CA THR A 166 -7.92 10.70 -2.63
C THR A 166 -6.90 11.67 -2.04
N TYR A 167 -7.28 12.36 -0.97
CA TYR A 167 -6.42 13.31 -0.29
C TYR A 167 -5.34 12.60 0.51
N ARG A 168 -4.13 13.15 0.47
CA ARG A 168 -3.01 12.74 1.32
C ARG A 168 -2.31 13.98 1.81
N ARG A 169 -2.30 14.17 3.13
CA ARG A 169 -1.49 15.21 3.75
C ARG A 169 -0.01 15.06 3.38
N ARG A 170 0.64 16.17 3.08
CA ARG A 170 2.09 16.23 2.87
C ARG A 170 2.77 16.73 4.14
N GLY A 171 3.78 16.01 4.61
CA GLY A 171 4.62 16.40 5.74
C GLY A 171 4.29 15.66 7.04
N PRO A 172 5.12 15.86 8.08
CA PRO A 172 4.96 15.18 9.36
C PRO A 172 3.74 15.72 10.14
N GLY A 173 3.06 14.83 10.87
CA GLY A 173 1.91 15.13 11.73
C GLY A 173 0.77 14.14 11.52
N ASP A 174 -0.07 13.98 12.54
CA ASP A 174 -1.23 13.09 12.48
C ASP A 174 -2.32 13.64 11.55
N THR A 175 -3.17 12.75 11.04
CA THR A 175 -4.40 13.14 10.33
C THR A 175 -5.27 13.96 11.28
N PRO A 176 -5.65 15.20 10.92
CA PRO A 176 -6.49 16.01 11.79
C PRO A 176 -7.86 15.33 11.94
N THR A 177 -8.38 15.30 13.17
CA THR A 177 -9.78 14.99 13.40
C THR A 177 -10.59 16.18 12.91
N ILE A 178 -11.18 16.03 11.73
CA ILE A 178 -12.13 17.01 11.19
C ILE A 178 -13.51 16.50 11.54
N GLU A 179 -14.23 17.30 12.33
CA GLU A 179 -15.62 17.02 12.66
C GLU A 179 -16.49 17.43 11.48
N VAL A 180 -16.78 16.46 10.61
CA VAL A 180 -17.81 16.62 9.60
C VAL A 180 -19.15 16.24 10.23
N ASP A 181 -20.11 17.16 10.22
CA ASP A 181 -21.40 16.91 10.85
C ASP A 181 -22.28 15.93 10.04
N GLY A 182 -23.23 15.30 10.74
CA GLY A 182 -24.35 14.60 10.11
C GLY A 182 -24.01 13.23 9.52
N VAL A 183 -24.67 12.88 8.40
CA VAL A 183 -24.46 11.59 7.71
C VAL A 183 -23.04 11.46 7.16
N PRO A 184 -22.45 12.48 6.49
CA PRO A 184 -21.10 12.37 5.92
C PRO A 184 -20.02 12.07 6.98
N GLY A 185 -20.11 12.68 8.16
CA GLY A 185 -19.21 12.38 9.28
C GLY A 185 -19.23 10.92 9.69
N ARG A 186 -20.43 10.36 9.89
CA ARG A 186 -20.57 8.93 10.21
C ARG A 186 -20.00 8.03 9.11
N ARG A 187 -20.16 8.39 7.83
CA ARG A 187 -19.56 7.64 6.71
C ARG A 187 -18.04 7.71 6.71
N LEU A 188 -17.45 8.83 7.14
CA LEU A 188 -15.99 8.95 7.32
C LEU A 188 -15.48 8.06 8.47
N ASP A 189 -16.22 8.00 9.58
CA ASP A 189 -15.91 7.10 10.69
C ASP A 189 -16.03 5.62 10.25
N ASP A 190 -17.09 5.27 9.54
CA ASP A 190 -17.30 3.93 8.97
C ASP A 190 -16.15 3.56 8.01
N LEU A 191 -15.72 4.49 7.15
CA LEU A 191 -14.57 4.29 6.25
C LEU A 191 -13.26 4.06 7.02
N ALA A 192 -13.03 4.79 8.10
CA ALA A 192 -11.84 4.60 8.93
C ALA A 192 -11.85 3.22 9.61
N ALA A 193 -12.99 2.81 10.17
CA ALA A 193 -13.15 1.48 10.78
C ALA A 193 -12.94 0.36 9.76
N LEU A 194 -13.49 0.49 8.55
CA LEU A 194 -13.28 -0.46 7.46
C LEU A 194 -11.82 -0.51 7.01
N ALA A 195 -11.14 0.64 6.95
CA ALA A 195 -9.71 0.70 6.63
C ALA A 195 -8.86 -0.03 7.68
N ASP A 196 -9.17 0.12 8.97
CA ASP A 196 -8.45 -0.56 10.06
C ASP A 196 -8.65 -2.09 10.04
N ASP A 197 -9.85 -2.56 9.69
CA ASP A 197 -10.13 -3.99 9.50
C ASP A 197 -9.32 -4.57 8.33
N LEU A 198 -9.33 -3.88 7.18
CA LEU A 198 -8.53 -4.28 6.02
C LEU A 198 -7.04 -4.25 6.32
N ALA A 199 -6.55 -3.22 7.00
CA ALA A 199 -5.16 -3.10 7.42
C ALA A 199 -4.71 -4.25 8.33
N THR A 200 -5.60 -4.69 9.24
CA THR A 200 -5.37 -5.84 10.12
C THR A 200 -5.23 -7.12 9.31
N LEU A 201 -6.13 -7.35 8.34
CA LEU A 201 -6.09 -8.51 7.45
C LEU A 201 -4.82 -8.50 6.59
N GLU A 202 -4.48 -7.39 5.94
CA GLU A 202 -3.28 -7.25 5.10
C GLU A 202 -2.00 -7.47 5.91
N SER A 203 -1.92 -6.90 7.11
CA SER A 203 -0.78 -7.11 8.01
C SER A 203 -0.61 -8.57 8.40
N SER A 204 -1.72 -9.29 8.60
CA SER A 204 -1.69 -10.70 9.01
C SER A 204 -1.04 -11.63 7.97
N VAL A 205 -1.03 -11.23 6.70
CA VAL A 205 -0.35 -11.92 5.59
C VAL A 205 0.93 -11.23 5.13
N GLY A 206 1.41 -10.23 5.87
CA GLY A 206 2.68 -9.54 5.59
C GLY A 206 2.61 -8.53 4.45
N LEU A 207 1.42 -8.13 3.99
CA LEU A 207 1.28 -7.08 2.97
C LEU A 207 1.52 -5.69 3.57
N PRO A 208 2.08 -4.74 2.79
CA PRO A 208 2.19 -3.35 3.25
C PRO A 208 0.82 -2.70 3.43
N VAL A 209 0.60 -2.18 4.63
CA VAL A 209 -0.64 -1.48 5.00
C VAL A 209 -0.76 -0.15 4.24
N PRO A 210 -1.88 0.11 3.55
CA PRO A 210 -2.18 1.39 2.95
C PRO A 210 -2.29 2.52 3.98
N SER A 211 -2.10 3.77 3.55
CA SER A 211 -2.43 4.92 4.40
C SER A 211 -3.94 4.98 4.68
N PRO A 212 -4.36 5.34 5.90
CA PRO A 212 -5.77 5.47 6.23
C PRO A 212 -6.45 6.58 5.40
N PRO A 213 -7.78 6.54 5.26
CA PRO A 213 -8.54 7.64 4.66
C PRO A 213 -8.30 8.94 5.44
N ASP A 214 -8.15 10.05 4.72
CA ASP A 214 -7.75 11.34 5.29
C ASP A 214 -8.84 12.39 5.04
N PRO A 215 -9.70 12.70 6.02
CA PRO A 215 -10.79 13.67 5.86
C PRO A 215 -10.28 15.12 5.78
N GLY A 216 -8.96 15.36 5.73
CA GLY A 216 -8.25 16.64 5.77
C GLY A 216 -8.82 17.80 4.94
N ILE A 217 -9.59 17.49 3.90
CA ILE A 217 -10.20 18.49 3.00
C ILE A 217 -11.71 18.28 2.82
N ALA A 218 -12.36 17.45 3.64
CA ALA A 218 -13.75 17.04 3.47
C ALA A 218 -14.70 18.26 3.51
N ASP A 219 -14.61 19.11 4.53
CA ASP A 219 -15.42 20.33 4.65
C ASP A 219 -15.14 21.33 3.52
N MET A 220 -13.86 21.46 3.13
CA MET A 220 -13.46 22.34 2.03
C MET A 220 -14.10 21.89 0.71
N ILE A 221 -14.14 20.58 0.45
CA ILE A 221 -14.78 20.01 -0.74
C ILE A 221 -16.30 20.13 -0.66
N ALA A 222 -16.91 19.88 0.51
CA ALA A 222 -18.35 20.07 0.73
C ALA A 222 -18.77 21.51 0.42
N GLY A 223 -18.12 22.49 1.05
CA GLY A 223 -18.43 23.91 0.86
C GLY A 223 -18.21 24.38 -0.59
N TRP A 224 -17.26 23.79 -1.31
CA TRP A 224 -17.08 24.06 -2.75
C TRP A 224 -18.26 23.54 -3.59
N VAL A 225 -18.73 22.31 -3.31
CA VAL A 225 -19.86 21.70 -4.01
C VAL A 225 -21.17 22.43 -3.73
N GLU A 226 -21.33 23.00 -2.53
CA GLU A 226 -22.47 23.85 -2.16
C GLU A 226 -22.46 25.24 -2.85
N GLY A 227 -21.43 25.55 -3.63
CA GLY A 227 -21.31 26.80 -4.38
C GLY A 227 -20.49 27.88 -3.69
N GLY A 228 -19.73 27.53 -2.64
CA GLY A 228 -18.78 28.43 -1.99
C GLY A 228 -17.71 28.94 -2.96
N SER A 229 -17.32 30.21 -2.79
CA SER A 229 -16.23 30.78 -3.59
C SER A 229 -14.88 30.18 -3.21
N LEU A 230 -13.92 30.14 -4.15
CA LEU A 230 -12.57 29.62 -3.89
C LEU A 230 -11.91 30.29 -2.67
N GLY A 231 -12.06 31.61 -2.52
CA GLY A 231 -11.49 32.34 -1.38
C GLY A 231 -12.18 32.05 -0.05
N ALA A 232 -13.44 31.58 -0.07
CA ALA A 232 -14.18 31.22 1.14
C ALA A 232 -13.87 29.80 1.61
N VAL A 233 -13.62 28.87 0.69
CA VAL A 233 -13.31 27.47 1.03
C VAL A 233 -11.85 27.25 1.37
N LEU A 234 -10.93 28.07 0.84
CA LEU A 234 -9.51 27.99 1.18
C LEU A 234 -9.27 28.55 2.59
N ASP A 235 -8.89 27.68 3.51
CA ASP A 235 -8.57 27.98 4.92
C ASP A 235 -7.06 28.15 5.18
N GLY A 236 -6.24 28.09 4.13
CA GLY A 236 -4.78 28.15 4.21
C GLY A 236 -4.09 26.79 4.35
N VAL A 237 -4.82 25.68 4.46
CA VAL A 237 -4.26 24.32 4.45
C VAL A 237 -3.69 23.98 3.07
N LEU A 238 -4.36 24.42 2.00
CA LEU A 238 -3.97 24.17 0.62
C LEU A 238 -3.66 25.46 -0.13
N THR A 239 -2.70 25.35 -1.04
CA THR A 239 -2.57 26.34 -2.13
C THR A 239 -3.75 26.18 -3.09
N GLY A 240 -4.12 27.24 -3.81
CA GLY A 240 -5.19 27.15 -4.83
C GLY A 240 -4.90 26.11 -5.91
N GLY A 241 -3.62 25.89 -6.26
CA GLY A 241 -3.21 24.84 -7.20
C GLY A 241 -3.39 23.43 -6.65
N ASP A 242 -3.01 23.19 -5.38
CA ASP A 242 -3.24 21.90 -4.73
C ASP A 242 -4.73 21.62 -4.53
N PHE A 243 -5.54 22.65 -4.24
CA PHE A 243 -7.00 22.51 -4.16
C PHE A 243 -7.59 22.04 -5.50
N VAL A 244 -7.28 22.71 -6.61
CA VAL A 244 -7.77 22.31 -7.94
C VAL A 244 -7.34 20.89 -8.30
N ARG A 245 -6.12 20.47 -7.91
CA ARG A 245 -5.68 19.09 -8.10
C ARG A 245 -6.55 18.11 -7.34
N ASN A 246 -6.85 18.37 -6.06
CA ASN A 246 -7.68 17.48 -5.25
C ASN A 246 -9.13 17.41 -5.78
N VAL A 247 -9.72 18.54 -6.18
CA VAL A 247 -11.05 18.56 -6.81
C VAL A 247 -11.10 17.66 -8.06
N ARG A 248 -10.03 17.66 -8.88
CA ARG A 248 -9.94 16.75 -10.04
C ARG A 248 -9.87 15.29 -9.62
N LEU A 249 -9.05 14.95 -8.62
CA LEU A 249 -8.96 13.57 -8.12
C LEU A 249 -10.30 13.06 -7.57
N VAL A 250 -11.02 13.90 -6.83
CA VAL A 250 -12.38 13.60 -6.35
C VAL A 250 -13.33 13.36 -7.52
N SER A 251 -13.36 14.28 -8.50
CA SER A 251 -14.19 14.16 -9.70
C SER A 251 -13.87 12.89 -10.51
N ASP A 252 -12.59 12.56 -10.65
CA ASP A 252 -12.14 11.36 -11.35
C ASP A 252 -12.60 10.09 -10.63
N LEU A 253 -12.46 10.02 -9.30
CA LEU A 253 -12.92 8.87 -8.51
C LEU A 253 -14.44 8.74 -8.53
N LEU A 254 -15.19 9.84 -8.40
CA LEU A 254 -16.65 9.85 -8.59
C LEU A 254 -17.05 9.34 -9.98
N GLY A 255 -16.31 9.75 -11.01
CA GLY A 255 -16.50 9.28 -12.37
C GLY A 255 -16.23 7.78 -12.56
N GLN A 256 -15.35 7.19 -11.76
CA GLN A 256 -15.09 5.75 -11.70
C GLN A 256 -16.20 5.03 -10.92
N LEU A 257 -16.56 5.52 -9.73
CA LEU A 257 -17.65 4.99 -8.90
C LEU A 257 -18.95 4.88 -9.69
N ARG A 258 -19.32 5.93 -10.44
CA ARG A 258 -20.51 5.92 -11.32
C ARG A 258 -20.52 4.77 -12.34
N LYS A 259 -19.35 4.30 -12.79
CA LYS A 259 -19.25 3.21 -13.80
C LYS A 259 -19.42 1.82 -13.18
N VAL A 260 -19.18 1.69 -11.88
CA VAL A 260 -19.19 0.40 -11.18
C VAL A 260 -20.31 0.29 -10.15
N ALA A 261 -20.94 1.40 -9.78
CA ALA A 261 -22.08 1.41 -8.88
C ALA A 261 -23.20 0.50 -9.44
N PRO A 262 -23.86 -0.29 -8.58
CA PRO A 262 -25.02 -1.08 -9.00
C PRO A 262 -26.03 -0.16 -9.70
N ALA A 263 -26.65 -0.64 -10.78
CA ALA A 263 -27.74 0.10 -11.40
C ALA A 263 -28.83 0.30 -10.34
N GLN A 264 -29.16 1.56 -10.03
CA GLN A 264 -30.28 1.86 -9.14
C GLN A 264 -31.54 1.23 -9.74
N VAL A 265 -32.10 0.25 -9.04
CA VAL A 265 -33.41 -0.29 -9.36
C VAL A 265 -34.43 0.61 -8.67
N GLY A 266 -34.90 1.65 -9.38
CA GLY A 266 -36.04 2.48 -8.98
C GLY A 266 -35.69 3.92 -8.68
#